data_AF-A0A8S3ARN5-F1
#
_entry.id   AF-A0A8S3ARN5-F1
#
_cell.length_a   1.000
_cell.length_b   1.000
_cell.length_c   1.000
_cell.angle_alpha   90.00
_cell.angle_beta   90.00
_cell.angle_gamma   90.00
#
_symmetry.space_group_name_H-M   'P 1'
#
loop_
_entity.id
_entity.type
_entity.pdbx_description
1 polymer ?
#
loop_
_entity_poly.entity_id
_entity_poly.type
_entity_poly.pdbx_seq_one_letter_code
_entity_poly.pdbx_strand_id
1 'polypeptide(L)' 'NEEDRPAEGEELNCQAIISLLGVYPIDRLISSSNEEITDPDRLIDMNYGKYLEQITKKFHGEFIAYDVYTGTWSFQVEHF' A
#
# COMPACT_ATOMS: atom_id res chain seq x y z
N ASN A 1 -1.55 -0.72 22.62
CA ASN A 1 -2.94 -1.01 23.00
C ASN A 1 -3.84 -0.01 22.29
N GLU A 2 -5.02 -0.42 21.84
CA GLU A 2 -6.01 0.50 21.23
C GLU A 2 -6.52 1.56 22.23
N GLU A 3 -6.25 1.38 23.52
CA GLU A 3 -6.65 2.27 24.63
C GLU A 3 -5.99 3.66 24.59
N ASP A 4 -4.91 3.87 23.83
CA ASP A 4 -4.24 5.17 23.67
C ASP A 4 -4.63 5.89 22.37
N ARG A 5 -5.54 5.33 21.56
CA ARG A 5 -5.94 5.95 20.29
C ARG A 5 -6.88 7.15 20.58
N PRO A 6 -6.53 8.38 20.14
CA PRO A 6 -7.41 9.53 20.30
C PRO A 6 -8.71 9.36 19.49
N ALA A 7 -9.77 10.09 19.85
CA ALA A 7 -11.06 9.97 19.18
C ALA A 7 -10.95 10.29 17.67
N GLU A 8 -11.88 9.78 16.86
CA GLU A 8 -11.95 10.11 15.42
C GLU A 8 -12.02 11.64 15.23
N GLY A 9 -11.07 12.19 14.46
CA GLY A 9 -10.89 13.61 14.23
C GLY A 9 -9.93 14.32 15.19
N GLU A 10 -9.37 13.63 16.20
CA GLU A 10 -8.39 14.20 17.13
C GLU A 10 -6.96 13.75 16.81
N GLU A 11 -6.02 14.70 16.90
CA GLU A 11 -4.59 14.48 16.68
C GLU A 11 -4.29 13.77 15.35
N LEU A 12 -3.65 12.60 15.38
CA LEU A 12 -3.31 11.81 14.21
C LEU A 12 -4.45 10.90 13.74
N ASN A 13 -5.56 10.81 14.49
CA ASN A 13 -6.72 10.02 14.11
C ASN A 13 -7.67 10.82 13.19
N CYS A 14 -7.10 11.51 12.20
CA CYS A 14 -7.83 12.33 11.24
C CYS A 14 -7.51 11.88 9.80
N GLN A 15 -8.27 12.43 8.85
CA GLN A 15 -8.11 12.11 7.43
C GLN A 15 -6.68 12.43 6.98
N ALA A 16 -6.01 11.44 6.39
CA ALA A 16 -4.63 11.56 5.98
C ALA A 16 -4.37 10.87 4.64
N ILE A 17 -3.38 11.40 3.91
CA ILE A 17 -2.78 10.73 2.76
C ILE A 17 -1.50 10.06 3.25
N ILE A 18 -1.45 8.74 3.09
CA ILE A 18 -0.32 7.90 3.45
C ILE A 18 0.41 7.53 2.16
N SER A 19 1.74 7.59 2.19
CA SER A 19 2.61 7.07 1.13
C SER A 19 3.61 6.10 1.72
N LEU A 20 3.47 4.82 1.35
CA LEU A 20 4.40 3.77 1.72
C LEU A 20 5.44 3.61 0.61
N LEU A 21 6.72 3.66 0.96
CA LEU A 21 7.83 3.54 0.01
C LEU A 21 8.30 2.08 -0.07
N GLY A 22 8.73 1.64 -1.25
CA GLY A 22 9.33 0.32 -1.45
C GLY A 22 8.36 -0.86 -1.30
N VAL A 23 7.10 -0.68 -1.67
CA VAL A 23 6.08 -1.74 -1.64
C VAL A 23 6.17 -2.59 -2.91
N TYR A 24 6.59 -3.84 -2.78
CA TYR A 24 6.76 -4.78 -3.89
C TYR A 24 6.16 -6.16 -3.57
N PRO A 25 5.70 -6.92 -4.58
CA PRO A 25 5.28 -8.30 -4.40
C PRO A 25 6.48 -9.22 -4.24
N ILE A 26 6.30 -10.28 -3.46
CA ILE A 26 7.27 -11.38 -3.35
C ILE A 26 6.94 -12.43 -4.40
N ASP A 27 7.93 -12.84 -5.20
CA ASP A 27 7.76 -13.95 -6.13
C ASP A 27 7.61 -15.26 -5.34
N ARG A 28 6.46 -15.91 -5.43
CA ARG A 28 6.23 -17.21 -4.74
C ARG A 28 6.41 -18.41 -5.67
N LEU A 29 6.61 -18.17 -6.96
CA LEU A 29 6.73 -19.22 -7.98
C LEU A 29 8.18 -19.59 -8.22
N ILE A 30 9.11 -18.65 -8.10
CA ILE A 30 10.50 -18.85 -8.55
C ILE A 30 11.47 -19.02 -7.38
N SER A 31 11.13 -18.59 -6.16
CA SER A 31 12.18 -18.32 -5.19
C SER A 31 12.02 -19.06 -3.87
N SER A 32 12.94 -20.00 -3.67
CA SER A 32 13.37 -20.49 -2.35
C SER A 32 14.02 -19.39 -1.49
N SER A 33 14.22 -18.20 -2.07
CA SER A 33 14.61 -16.94 -1.44
C SER A 33 13.41 -15.99 -1.46
N ASN A 34 13.09 -15.27 -0.40
CA ASN A 34 12.01 -14.26 -0.43
C ASN A 34 12.45 -13.00 -1.21
N GLU A 35 12.63 -13.09 -2.52
CA GLU A 35 13.05 -11.97 -3.36
C GLU A 35 11.85 -11.12 -3.81
N GLU A 36 12.03 -9.80 -3.72
CA GLU A 36 11.05 -8.80 -4.13
C GLU A 36 11.13 -8.57 -5.65
N ILE A 37 9.97 -8.44 -6.29
CA ILE A 37 9.90 -8.08 -7.71
C ILE A 37 9.88 -6.56 -7.81
N THR A 38 11.03 -5.97 -8.12
CA THR A 38 11.20 -4.51 -8.24
C THR A 38 11.25 -4.01 -9.68
N ASP A 39 11.22 -4.92 -10.66
CA ASP A 39 11.23 -4.60 -12.08
C ASP A 39 9.90 -3.92 -12.50
N PRO A 40 9.93 -2.66 -12.99
CA PRO A 40 8.72 -1.91 -13.34
C PRO A 40 7.87 -2.58 -14.42
N ASP A 41 8.50 -3.17 -15.44
CA ASP A 41 7.79 -3.82 -16.54
C ASP A 41 7.05 -5.06 -16.02
N ARG A 42 7.70 -5.86 -15.16
CA ARG A 42 7.03 -7.00 -14.51
C ARG A 42 5.87 -6.56 -13.61
N LEU A 43 6.01 -5.46 -12.87
CA LEU A 43 4.96 -4.90 -12.02
C LEU A 43 3.74 -4.42 -12.82
N ILE A 44 3.98 -3.81 -13.99
CA ILE A 44 2.95 -3.40 -14.94
C ILE A 44 2.26 -4.63 -15.53
N ASP A 45 3.02 -5.61 -16.01
CA ASP A 45 2.52 -6.82 -16.66
C ASP A 45 1.62 -7.64 -15.73
N MET A 46 1.99 -7.76 -14.44
CA MET A 46 1.17 -8.43 -13.44
C MET A 46 0.04 -7.56 -12.87
N ASN A 47 -0.03 -6.30 -13.30
CA ASN A 47 -1.03 -5.32 -12.86
C ASN A 47 -1.05 -5.12 -11.34
N TYR A 48 0.16 -5.02 -10.74
CA TYR A 48 0.30 -4.96 -9.29
C TYR A 48 -0.38 -3.72 -8.67
N GLY A 49 -0.39 -2.59 -9.38
CA GLY A 49 -1.13 -1.40 -8.95
C GLY A 49 -2.63 -1.65 -8.73
N LYS A 50 -3.26 -2.45 -9.60
CA LYS A 50 -4.67 -2.84 -9.44
C LYS A 50 -4.90 -3.78 -8.26
N TYR A 51 -3.92 -4.62 -7.93
CA TYR A 51 -3.97 -5.41 -6.72
C TYR A 51 -3.94 -4.51 -5.47
N LEU A 52 -3.03 -3.53 -5.43
CA LEU A 52 -2.96 -2.56 -4.33
C LEU A 52 -4.23 -1.73 -4.22
N GLU A 53 -4.85 -1.33 -5.34
CA GLU A 53 -6.15 -0.68 -5.34
C GLU A 53 -7.23 -1.53 -4.64
N GLN A 54 -7.28 -2.83 -4.91
CA GLN A 54 -8.23 -3.74 -4.26
C GLN A 54 -7.93 -3.92 -2.77
N ILE A 55 -6.65 -4.02 -2.39
CA ILE A 55 -6.27 -4.09 -0.98
C ILE A 55 -6.66 -2.79 -0.26
N THR A 56 -6.44 -1.63 -0.91
CA THR A 56 -6.83 -0.31 -0.38
C THR A 56 -8.32 -0.27 -0.03
N LYS A 57 -9.17 -0.75 -0.95
CA LYS A 57 -10.61 -0.82 -0.73
C LYS A 57 -11.02 -1.76 0.41
N LYS A 58 -10.25 -2.82 0.68
CA LYS A 58 -10.57 -3.78 1.75
C LYS A 58 -10.44 -3.19 3.15
N PHE A 59 -9.55 -2.21 3.35
CA PHE A 59 -9.43 -1.50 4.61
C PHE A 59 -10.13 -0.14 4.61
N HIS A 60 -11.07 0.07 3.69
CA HIS A 60 -11.84 1.31 3.56
C HIS A 60 -10.99 2.55 3.23
N GLY A 61 -9.80 2.37 2.65
CA GLY A 61 -9.01 3.47 2.10
C GLY A 61 -9.42 3.84 0.67
N GLU A 62 -9.03 5.04 0.24
CA GLU A 62 -9.11 5.47 -1.16
C GLU A 62 -7.75 5.36 -1.83
N PHE A 63 -7.64 4.58 -2.90
CA PHE A 63 -6.39 4.44 -3.64
C PHE A 63 -6.09 5.72 -4.43
N ILE A 64 -4.86 6.23 -4.32
CA ILE A 64 -4.42 7.41 -5.06
C ILE A 64 -3.54 6.99 -6.22
N ALA A 65 -2.42 6.32 -5.94
CA ALA A 65 -1.45 5.94 -6.96
C ALA A 65 -0.52 4.82 -6.48
N TYR A 66 0.08 4.13 -7.46
CA TYR A 66 1.25 3.29 -7.26
C TYR A 66 2.31 3.65 -8.29
N ASP A 67 3.46 4.13 -7.83
CA ASP A 67 4.62 4.40 -8.67
C ASP A 67 5.50 3.15 -8.76
N VAL A 68 5.49 2.51 -9.92
CA VAL A 68 6.24 1.28 -10.20
C VAL A 68 7.76 1.45 -10.17
N TYR A 69 8.28 2.67 -10.35
CA TYR A 69 9.73 2.92 -10.38
C TYR A 69 10.32 3.05 -8.97
N THR A 70 9.50 3.50 -8.02
CA THR A 70 9.91 3.70 -6.62
C THR A 70 9.25 2.72 -5.65
N GLY A 71 8.25 1.97 -6.10
CA GLY A 71 7.40 1.12 -5.26
C GLY A 71 6.54 1.95 -4.31
N THR A 72 6.24 3.21 -4.65
CA THR A 72 5.49 4.09 -3.75
C THR A 72 4.00 3.84 -3.89
N TRP A 73 3.35 3.37 -2.83
CA TRP A 73 1.90 3.19 -2.74
C TRP A 73 1.29 4.30 -1.90
N SER A 74 0.48 5.14 -2.56
CA SER A 74 -0.23 6.25 -1.93
C SER A 74 -1.72 5.97 -1.83
N PHE A 75 -2.30 6.20 -0.65
CA PHE A 75 -3.73 6.05 -0.39
C PHE A 75 -4.18 7.00 0.71
N GLN A 76 -5.48 7.28 0.73
CA GLN A 76 -6.13 8.09 1.75
C GLN A 76 -6.87 7.20 2.74
N VAL A 77 -6.87 7.59 4.01
CA VAL A 77 -7.71 7.00 5.06
C VAL A 77 -8.51 8.11 5.74
N GLU A 78 -9.72 7.80 6.22
CA GLU A 78 -10.53 8.74 7.00
C GLU A 78 -10.00 8.88 8.43
N HIS A 79 -9.46 7.80 8.99
CA HIS A 79 -8.94 7.71 10.36
C HIS A 79 -8.01 6.47 10.47
N PHE A 80 -7.28 6.32 11.59
CA PHE A 80 -6.27 5.26 11.81
C PHE A 80 -6.72 4.21 12.84
#